data_AF-A0AA87YRK6-F1
#
_entry.id   AF-A0AA87YRK6-F1
#
_cell.length_a   1.000
_cell.length_b   1.000
_cell.length_c   1.000
_cell.angle_alpha   90.00
_cell.angle_beta   90.00
_cell.angle_gamma   90.00
#
_symmetry.space_group_name_H-M   'P 1'
#
loop_
_entity.id
_entity.type
_entity.pdbx_description
1 polymer ?
#
loop_
_entity_poly.entity_id
_entity_poly.type
_entity_poly.pdbx_seq_one_letter_code
_entity_poly.pdbx_strand_id
1 'polypeptide(L)'
;MNTWADFARGLEIVTIPPYFDRTLLRSRNPPQSVPDRVEYQYALHKNGSPQNTKSHESGIIETKNVKVSNLIVTKEQLNVLKEKAKELYEDGNAINYSTFEVLSAHIWKCACIARATLDNEETKLYYPVSGRFSRLQPPLPDGYFGNVNFRAVSIAVVGDLKSKPLSYAASRIHETLVRMDNDYLRSSVDYLEQLPEISAAAYAPQMHMSPNFTITSWVRFPSYDTDFGWGRPVYMGPGDLRLEGKAYIFRNAQNNGSVRITIALQSSHMEVFEELFFNDCKVSTA
;
A
#
# COMPACT_ATOMS: atom_id res chain seq x y z
N MET A 1 21.14 5.36 0.62
CA MET A 1 21.75 4.22 -0.10
C MET A 1 22.57 4.72 -1.27
N ASN A 2 21.97 5.36 -2.29
CA ASN A 2 22.71 5.88 -3.45
C ASN A 2 23.87 6.82 -3.08
N THR A 3 23.64 7.83 -2.24
CA THR A 3 24.71 8.72 -1.76
C THR A 3 25.87 7.97 -1.09
N TRP A 4 25.57 6.91 -0.33
CA TRP A 4 26.61 6.08 0.29
C TRP A 4 27.40 5.28 -0.76
N ALA A 5 26.69 4.69 -1.72
CA ALA A 5 27.28 4.03 -2.87
C ALA A 5 28.17 4.97 -3.70
N ASP A 6 27.76 6.22 -3.89
CA ASP A 6 28.54 7.24 -4.58
C ASP A 6 29.85 7.53 -3.86
N PHE A 7 29.82 7.78 -2.55
CA PHE A 7 31.03 7.97 -1.75
C PHE A 7 31.93 6.73 -1.75
N ALA A 8 31.36 5.52 -1.68
CA ALA A 8 32.13 4.28 -1.74
C ALA A 8 32.89 4.10 -3.07
N ARG A 9 32.39 4.71 -4.16
CA ARG A 9 33.04 4.75 -5.47
C ARG A 9 33.99 5.94 -5.65
N GLY A 10 34.21 6.74 -4.61
CA GLY A 10 35.06 7.93 -4.66
C GLY A 10 34.41 9.14 -5.33
N LEU A 11 33.08 9.15 -5.48
CA LEU A 11 32.38 10.37 -5.91
C LEU A 11 32.25 11.32 -4.72
N GLU A 12 32.71 12.55 -4.89
CA GLU A 12 32.70 13.58 -3.84
C GLU A 12 31.46 14.49 -3.89
N ILE A 13 30.61 14.33 -4.91
CA ILE A 13 29.45 15.20 -5.14
C ILE A 13 28.19 14.49 -4.66
N VAL A 14 27.48 15.13 -3.72
CA VAL A 14 26.12 14.75 -3.35
C VAL A 14 25.15 15.40 -4.32
N THR A 15 24.60 14.63 -5.26
CA THR A 15 23.68 15.14 -6.30
C THR A 15 22.43 15.81 -5.73
N ILE A 16 21.91 15.32 -4.60
CA ILE A 16 20.75 15.90 -3.91
C ILE A 16 21.13 16.10 -2.43
N PRO A 17 21.46 17.33 -2.01
CA PRO A 17 21.84 17.59 -0.63
C PRO A 17 20.65 17.37 0.31
N PRO A 18 20.87 16.82 1.52
CA PRO A 18 19.78 16.62 2.47
C PRO A 18 19.25 17.95 2.97
N TYR A 19 17.93 18.07 3.02
CA TYR A 19 17.20 19.20 3.58
C TYR A 19 16.61 18.80 4.94
N PHE A 20 17.08 19.42 6.02
CA PHE A 20 16.79 18.99 7.39
C PHE A 20 15.70 19.78 8.11
N ASP A 21 15.23 20.89 7.53
CA ASP A 21 14.18 21.69 8.15
C ASP A 21 12.82 20.96 8.07
N ARG A 22 12.41 20.42 9.22
CA ARG A 22 11.15 19.68 9.40
C ARG A 22 9.94 20.59 9.61
N THR A 23 10.16 21.91 9.74
CA THR A 23 9.05 22.85 10.00
C THR A 23 8.06 22.93 8.83
N LEU A 24 8.49 22.52 7.63
CA LEU A 24 7.65 22.40 6.44
C LEU A 24 6.43 21.46 6.61
N LEU A 25 6.48 20.53 7.57
CA LEU A 25 5.40 19.60 7.90
C LEU A 25 4.78 19.85 9.28
N ARG A 26 4.94 21.05 9.86
CA ARG A 26 4.21 21.41 11.07
C ARG A 26 2.70 21.49 10.81
N SER A 27 1.94 21.21 11.86
CA SER A 27 0.51 21.51 11.91
C SER A 27 0.25 23.00 11.68
N ARG A 28 -0.88 23.29 11.05
CA ARG A 28 -1.36 24.65 10.80
C ARG A 28 -1.73 25.32 12.13
N ASN A 29 -1.73 26.65 12.15
CA ASN A 29 -2.16 27.44 13.30
C ASN A 29 -3.25 28.46 12.87
N PRO A 30 -4.53 28.27 13.25
CA PRO A 30 -5.04 27.15 14.04
C PRO A 30 -5.04 25.83 13.22
N PRO A 31 -5.00 24.65 13.88
CA PRO A 31 -5.10 23.38 13.17
C PRO A 31 -6.49 23.21 12.55
N GLN A 32 -6.56 22.63 11.35
CA GLN A 32 -7.77 22.40 10.57
C GLN A 32 -7.91 20.90 10.27
N SER A 33 -8.15 20.11 11.32
CA SER A 33 -8.39 18.67 11.18
C SER A 33 -9.83 18.41 10.70
N VAL A 34 -9.98 17.42 9.82
CA VAL A 34 -11.28 16.85 9.46
C VAL A 34 -11.55 15.71 10.45
N PRO A 35 -12.72 15.68 11.12
CA PRO A 35 -13.07 14.61 12.05
C PRO A 35 -13.21 13.24 11.34
N ASP A 36 -13.31 12.17 12.12
CA ASP A 36 -13.61 10.81 11.65
C ASP A 36 -12.60 10.22 10.65
N ARG A 37 -11.33 10.23 11.05
CA ARG A 37 -10.22 9.62 10.29
C ARG A 37 -10.19 8.09 10.43
N VAL A 38 -10.91 7.40 9.56
CA VAL A 38 -10.97 5.92 9.48
C VAL A 38 -9.59 5.25 9.42
N GLU A 39 -8.58 5.92 8.85
CA GLU A 39 -7.21 5.44 8.78
C GLU A 39 -6.50 5.40 10.16
N TYR A 40 -6.97 6.16 11.15
CA TYR A 40 -6.40 6.21 12.51
C TYR A 40 -7.28 5.58 13.59
N GLN A 41 -8.53 5.20 13.28
CA GLN A 41 -9.52 4.71 14.26
C GLN A 41 -9.10 3.42 15.01
N TYR A 42 -8.40 2.47 14.38
CA TYR A 42 -8.03 1.21 15.05
C TYR A 42 -7.15 1.38 16.29
N ALA A 43 -6.35 2.44 16.34
CA ALA A 43 -5.44 2.67 17.45
C ALA A 43 -6.08 3.52 18.58
N LEU A 44 -7.25 4.14 18.33
CA LEU A 44 -8.03 4.89 19.33
C LEU A 44 -8.90 3.99 20.23
N HIS A 45 -9.29 2.80 19.76
CA HIS A 45 -10.11 1.86 20.54
C HIS A 45 -9.38 1.20 21.72
N LYS A 46 -8.10 1.50 21.96
CA LYS A 46 -7.40 1.05 23.19
C LYS A 46 -7.88 1.78 24.45
N ASN A 47 -8.46 2.98 24.34
CA ASN A 47 -8.72 3.84 25.51
C ASN A 47 -10.19 4.25 25.71
N GLY A 48 -11.16 3.67 25.00
CA GLY A 48 -12.55 4.12 25.07
C GLY A 48 -13.59 3.00 24.93
N SER A 49 -13.98 2.42 26.07
CA SER A 49 -15.16 1.55 26.31
C SER A 49 -15.18 0.14 25.67
N PRO A 50 -15.54 -0.91 26.44
CA PRO A 50 -15.74 -2.25 25.92
C PRO A 50 -17.11 -2.34 25.23
N GLN A 51 -17.14 -2.20 23.91
CA GLN A 51 -18.32 -2.65 23.17
C GLN A 51 -18.28 -4.18 23.08
N ASN A 52 -19.36 -4.78 23.59
CA ASN A 52 -19.73 -6.19 23.48
C ASN A 52 -19.79 -6.63 21.99
N THR A 53 -18.64 -6.88 21.37
CA THR A 53 -18.56 -7.85 20.27
C THR A 53 -18.23 -9.19 20.89
N LYS A 54 -19.27 -10.03 21.00
CA LYS A 54 -19.15 -11.43 21.40
C LYS A 54 -18.03 -12.09 20.58
N SER A 55 -17.04 -12.62 21.31
CA SER A 55 -16.13 -13.68 20.90
C SER A 55 -15.51 -13.57 19.49
N HIS A 56 -14.46 -12.78 19.37
CA HIS A 56 -13.21 -13.37 18.91
C HIS A 56 -12.19 -13.11 19.99
N GLU A 57 -11.73 -14.21 20.62
CA GLU A 57 -10.61 -14.22 21.53
C GLU A 57 -9.52 -13.28 21.01
N SER A 58 -8.85 -12.57 21.92
CA SER A 58 -7.60 -11.87 21.66
C SER A 58 -6.67 -12.76 20.85
N GLY A 59 -6.77 -12.67 19.52
CA GLY A 59 -6.13 -13.59 18.60
C GLY A 59 -4.65 -13.44 18.85
N ILE A 60 -4.04 -14.49 19.40
CA ILE A 60 -2.61 -14.71 19.30
C ILE A 60 -2.28 -14.37 17.84
N ILE A 61 -1.40 -13.39 17.61
CA ILE A 61 -0.94 -13.07 16.26
C ILE A 61 -0.43 -14.38 15.71
N GLU A 62 -1.21 -15.00 14.82
CA GLU A 62 -0.98 -16.36 14.36
C GLU A 62 0.14 -16.29 13.31
N THR A 63 1.35 -16.04 13.81
CA THR A 63 2.61 -16.07 13.06
C THR A 63 3.01 -17.51 12.71
N LYS A 64 2.35 -18.50 13.31
CA LYS A 64 2.50 -19.91 12.97
C LYS A 64 1.83 -20.15 11.62
N ASN A 65 2.55 -20.80 10.71
CA ASN A 65 2.07 -21.21 9.38
C ASN A 65 1.75 -20.07 8.40
N VAL A 66 2.54 -18.99 8.42
CA VAL A 66 2.52 -17.98 7.34
C VAL A 66 3.47 -18.41 6.22
N LYS A 67 2.98 -18.47 4.98
CA LYS A 67 3.78 -18.68 3.77
C LYS A 67 4.04 -17.34 3.09
N VAL A 68 5.29 -17.14 2.69
CA VAL A 68 5.71 -15.98 1.88
C VAL A 68 5.96 -16.46 0.45
N SER A 69 5.30 -15.81 -0.51
CA SER A 69 5.46 -16.11 -1.94
C SER A 69 5.99 -14.89 -2.69
N ASN A 70 6.84 -15.15 -3.70
CA ASN A 70 7.33 -14.15 -4.63
C ASN A 70 6.72 -14.40 -6.01
N LEU A 71 5.85 -13.49 -6.45
CA LEU A 71 5.11 -13.61 -7.69
C LEU A 71 5.66 -12.60 -8.69
N ILE A 72 5.96 -13.04 -9.91
CA ILE A 72 6.35 -12.14 -11.00
C ILE A 72 5.13 -11.93 -11.88
N VAL A 73 4.75 -10.67 -12.10
CA VAL A 73 3.66 -10.29 -12.99
C VAL A 73 4.26 -9.61 -14.20
N THR A 74 4.16 -10.25 -15.36
CA THR A 74 4.73 -9.73 -16.60
C THR A 74 3.99 -8.48 -17.07
N LYS A 75 4.60 -7.75 -18.01
CA LYS A 75 3.97 -6.57 -18.61
C LYS A 75 2.65 -6.93 -19.31
N GLU A 76 2.61 -8.10 -19.94
CA GLU A 76 1.43 -8.63 -20.64
C GLU A 76 0.32 -8.96 -19.66
N GLN A 77 0.64 -9.64 -18.55
CA GLN A 77 -0.32 -9.93 -17.47
C GLN A 77 -0.86 -8.63 -16.83
N LEU A 78 0.00 -7.63 -16.62
CA LEU A 78 -0.43 -6.30 -16.15
C LEU A 78 -1.37 -5.62 -17.15
N ASN A 79 -1.12 -5.75 -18.45
CA ASN A 79 -2.01 -5.20 -19.47
C ASN A 79 -3.37 -5.92 -19.45
N VAL A 80 -3.40 -7.25 -19.33
CA VAL A 80 -4.65 -8.01 -19.17
C VAL A 80 -5.45 -7.50 -17.97
N LEU A 81 -4.80 -7.31 -16.82
CA LEU A 81 -5.46 -6.77 -15.62
C LEU A 81 -5.97 -5.33 -15.85
N LYS A 82 -5.19 -4.49 -16.54
CA LYS A 82 -5.62 -3.12 -16.88
C LYS A 82 -6.84 -3.12 -17.78
N GLU A 83 -6.88 -3.97 -18.81
CA GLU A 83 -8.04 -4.12 -19.67
C GLU A 83 -9.27 -4.59 -18.87
N LYS A 84 -9.11 -5.57 -17.97
CA LYS A 84 -10.19 -6.03 -17.08
C LYS A 84 -10.70 -4.96 -16.11
N ALA A 85 -9.85 -4.00 -15.76
CA ALA A 85 -10.20 -2.89 -14.87
C ALA A 85 -10.77 -1.69 -15.62
N LYS A 86 -10.81 -1.68 -16.96
CA LYS A 86 -11.38 -0.56 -17.71
C LYS A 86 -12.87 -0.43 -17.42
N GLU A 87 -13.28 0.80 -17.18
CA GLU A 87 -14.66 1.21 -17.06
C GLU A 87 -14.89 2.33 -18.09
N LEU A 88 -15.84 2.12 -18.99
CA LEU A 88 -16.22 3.09 -20.01
C LEU A 88 -17.45 3.84 -19.51
N TYR A 89 -17.35 5.16 -19.43
CA TYR A 89 -18.48 6.03 -19.14
C TYR A 89 -19.34 6.27 -20.38
N GLU A 90 -20.59 6.67 -20.18
CA GLU A 90 -21.56 6.94 -21.25
C GLU A 90 -21.10 8.03 -22.22
N ASP A 91 -20.23 8.94 -21.77
CA ASP A 91 -19.63 10.01 -22.57
C ASP A 91 -18.39 9.56 -23.37
N GLY A 92 -18.04 8.27 -23.29
CA GLY A 92 -16.88 7.68 -23.96
C GLY A 92 -15.55 7.88 -23.22
N ASN A 93 -15.54 8.55 -22.06
CA ASN A 93 -14.34 8.66 -21.23
C ASN A 93 -14.08 7.34 -20.50
N ALA A 94 -12.79 7.07 -20.22
CA ALA A 94 -12.37 5.92 -19.42
C ALA A 94 -11.45 6.40 -18.31
N ILE A 95 -11.65 5.91 -17.09
CA ILE A 95 -10.65 6.11 -16.04
C ILE A 95 -9.48 5.17 -16.33
N ASN A 96 -8.29 5.76 -16.48
CA ASN A 96 -7.04 5.02 -16.62
C ASN A 96 -6.42 4.77 -15.26
N TYR A 97 -6.80 3.66 -14.63
CA TYR A 97 -6.20 3.24 -13.36
C TYR A 97 -4.70 2.95 -13.53
N SER A 98 -3.90 3.39 -12.55
CA SER A 98 -2.46 3.10 -12.51
C SER A 98 -2.21 1.60 -12.28
N THR A 99 -1.00 1.14 -12.59
CA THR A 99 -0.57 -0.23 -12.28
C THR A 99 -0.71 -0.56 -10.79
N PHE A 100 -0.50 0.42 -9.90
CA PHE A 100 -0.68 0.21 -8.47
C PHE A 100 -2.15 -0.03 -8.11
N GLU A 101 -3.08 0.77 -8.63
CA GLU A 101 -4.51 0.64 -8.37
C GLU A 101 -5.05 -0.71 -8.85
N VAL A 102 -4.78 -1.06 -10.11
CA VAL A 102 -5.25 -2.31 -10.71
C VAL A 102 -4.66 -3.53 -10.01
N LEU A 103 -3.36 -3.54 -9.75
CA LEU A 103 -2.69 -4.69 -9.14
C LEU A 103 -3.10 -4.86 -7.67
N SER A 104 -3.26 -3.75 -6.95
CA SER A 104 -3.71 -3.78 -5.54
C SER A 104 -5.16 -4.22 -5.44
N ALA A 105 -6.02 -3.79 -6.35
CA ALA A 105 -7.40 -4.26 -6.46
C ALA A 105 -7.45 -5.77 -6.72
N HIS A 106 -6.61 -6.26 -7.62
CA HIS A 106 -6.51 -7.68 -7.93
C HIS A 106 -6.04 -8.51 -6.73
N ILE A 107 -4.94 -8.10 -6.07
CA ILE A 107 -4.45 -8.74 -4.85
C ILE A 107 -5.54 -8.76 -3.77
N TRP A 108 -6.23 -7.63 -3.55
CA TRP A 108 -7.24 -7.51 -2.50
C TRP A 108 -8.42 -8.45 -2.74
N LYS A 109 -8.94 -8.48 -3.98
CA LYS A 109 -10.01 -9.39 -4.40
C LYS A 109 -9.60 -10.86 -4.21
N CYS A 110 -8.43 -11.27 -4.72
CA CYS A 110 -7.93 -12.64 -4.56
C CYS A 110 -7.73 -13.02 -3.09
N ALA A 111 -7.21 -12.12 -2.26
CA ALA A 111 -7.02 -12.36 -0.84
C ALA A 111 -8.34 -12.58 -0.10
N CYS A 112 -9.38 -11.79 -0.39
CA CYS A 112 -10.72 -11.98 0.19
C CYS A 112 -11.35 -13.32 -0.20
N ILE A 113 -11.17 -13.76 -1.45
CA ILE A 113 -11.68 -15.07 -1.90
C ILE A 113 -10.89 -16.20 -1.23
N ALA A 114 -9.56 -16.13 -1.24
CA ALA A 114 -8.68 -17.17 -0.70
C ALA A 114 -8.83 -17.38 0.81
N ARG A 115 -9.15 -16.31 1.57
CA ARG A 115 -9.43 -16.36 3.01
C ARG A 115 -10.84 -16.86 3.35
N ALA A 116 -11.69 -17.11 2.34
CA ALA A 116 -13.10 -17.45 2.52
C ALA A 116 -13.86 -16.46 3.43
N THR A 117 -13.50 -15.18 3.37
CA THR A 117 -14.09 -14.12 4.20
C THR A 117 -15.60 -14.00 3.95
N LEU A 118 -16.42 -13.77 4.97
CA LEU A 118 -17.88 -13.71 4.82
C LEU A 118 -18.32 -12.53 3.95
N ASP A 119 -19.34 -12.73 3.12
CA ASP A 119 -19.74 -11.73 2.12
C ASP A 119 -20.29 -10.43 2.73
N ASN A 120 -20.85 -10.49 3.92
CA ASN A 120 -21.37 -9.34 4.66
C ASN A 120 -20.31 -8.60 5.49
N GLU A 121 -19.07 -9.10 5.55
CA GLU A 121 -17.98 -8.41 6.26
C GLU A 121 -17.44 -7.22 5.47
N GLU A 122 -17.05 -6.18 6.19
CA GLU A 122 -16.26 -5.07 5.65
C GLU A 122 -14.77 -5.43 5.71
N THR A 123 -14.06 -5.19 4.63
CA THR A 123 -12.60 -5.29 4.57
C THR A 123 -11.98 -3.93 4.29
N LYS A 124 -10.79 -3.71 4.87
CA LYS A 124 -10.00 -2.49 4.68
C LYS A 124 -8.66 -2.82 4.04
N LEU A 125 -8.33 -2.08 2.98
CA LEU A 125 -7.04 -2.12 2.32
C LEU A 125 -6.23 -0.89 2.71
N TYR A 126 -5.13 -1.10 3.44
CA TYR A 126 -4.21 -0.05 3.86
C TYR A 126 -3.03 0.05 2.90
N TYR A 127 -2.59 1.27 2.63
CA TYR A 127 -1.38 1.51 1.85
C TYR A 127 -0.77 2.88 2.18
N PRO A 128 0.57 3.01 2.16
CA PRO A 128 1.23 4.28 2.38
C PRO A 128 1.16 5.14 1.10
N VAL A 129 0.92 6.43 1.29
CA VAL A 129 0.94 7.44 0.23
C VAL A 129 2.01 8.48 0.54
N SER A 130 2.95 8.64 -0.37
CA SER A 130 3.99 9.65 -0.26
C SER A 130 3.39 11.04 -0.50
N GLY A 131 3.57 11.95 0.46
CA GLY A 131 3.23 13.37 0.30
C GLY A 131 4.27 14.16 -0.52
N ARG A 132 5.40 13.54 -0.88
CA ARG A 132 6.42 14.16 -1.75
C ARG A 132 5.90 14.39 -3.16
N PHE A 133 6.70 15.11 -3.96
CA PHE A 133 6.42 15.47 -5.34
C PHE A 133 5.25 16.44 -5.44
N SER A 134 4.05 15.99 -5.85
CA SER A 134 2.95 16.89 -6.22
C SER A 134 1.81 16.98 -5.21
N ARG A 135 1.75 16.12 -4.19
CA ARG A 135 0.59 16.08 -3.28
C ARG A 135 0.58 17.23 -2.28
N LEU A 136 1.71 17.51 -1.64
CA LEU A 136 1.83 18.68 -0.75
C LEU A 136 2.12 19.94 -1.55
N GLN A 137 1.49 21.04 -1.15
CA GLN A 137 1.65 22.36 -1.74
C GLN A 137 2.05 23.38 -0.64
N PRO A 138 3.18 24.08 -0.80
CA PRO A 138 4.20 23.90 -1.84
C PRO A 138 4.88 22.52 -1.75
N PRO A 139 5.44 22.00 -2.86
CA PRO A 139 6.24 20.78 -2.85
C PRO A 139 7.37 20.84 -1.82
N LEU A 140 7.66 19.70 -1.18
CA LEU A 140 8.85 19.59 -0.34
C LEU A 140 10.12 19.58 -1.21
N PRO A 141 11.25 20.12 -0.71
CA PRO A 141 12.53 20.00 -1.40
C PRO A 141 12.87 18.53 -1.68
N ASP A 142 13.47 18.25 -2.84
CA ASP A 142 13.85 16.89 -3.24
C ASP A 142 14.73 16.18 -2.20
N GLY A 143 15.57 16.94 -1.51
CA GLY A 143 16.44 16.49 -0.43
C GLY A 143 15.77 16.28 0.93
N TYR A 144 14.45 16.49 1.09
CA TYR A 144 13.78 16.45 2.39
C TYR A 144 14.07 15.14 3.15
N PHE A 145 14.80 15.29 4.26
CA PHE A 145 15.33 14.19 5.05
C PHE A 145 14.41 13.86 6.23
N GLY A 146 13.35 13.09 5.95
CA GLY A 146 12.38 12.64 6.95
C GLY A 146 11.28 11.75 6.37
N ASN A 147 10.33 11.34 7.20
CA ASN A 147 9.15 10.61 6.74
C ASN A 147 8.12 11.59 6.16
N VAL A 148 7.55 11.24 5.00
CA VAL A 148 6.47 11.97 4.33
C VAL A 148 5.49 10.95 3.78
N ASN A 149 5.12 9.98 4.61
CA ASN A 149 4.24 8.88 4.25
C ASN A 149 2.97 9.00 5.10
N PHE A 150 1.84 9.13 4.41
CA PHE A 150 0.51 9.19 5.00
C PHE A 150 -0.18 7.84 4.82
N ARG A 151 -1.08 7.49 5.74
CA ARG A 151 -1.83 6.25 5.66
C ARG A 151 -3.11 6.50 4.85
N ALA A 152 -3.32 5.68 3.81
CA ALA A 152 -4.57 5.59 3.09
C ALA A 152 -5.33 4.35 3.54
N VAL A 153 -6.66 4.39 3.44
CA VAL A 153 -7.50 3.21 3.62
C VAL A 153 -8.64 3.23 2.59
N SER A 154 -8.75 2.14 1.83
CA SER A 154 -9.93 1.85 1.00
C SER A 154 -10.79 0.82 1.71
N ILE A 155 -12.11 1.00 1.62
CA ILE A 155 -13.09 0.20 2.35
C ILE A 155 -14.11 -0.36 1.36
N ALA A 156 -14.40 -1.65 1.47
CA ALA A 156 -15.42 -2.32 0.67
C ALA A 156 -16.05 -3.49 1.43
N VAL A 157 -17.27 -3.85 1.01
CA VAL A 157 -17.93 -5.08 1.45
C VAL A 157 -17.34 -6.25 0.66
N VAL A 158 -17.04 -7.35 1.35
CA VAL A 158 -16.37 -8.52 0.76
C VAL A 158 -17.19 -9.12 -0.38
N GLY A 159 -18.51 -9.25 -0.22
CA GLY A 159 -19.40 -9.77 -1.26
C GLY A 159 -19.36 -8.94 -2.55
N ASP A 160 -19.23 -7.61 -2.42
CA ASP A 160 -19.05 -6.70 -3.55
C ASP A 160 -17.70 -6.91 -4.24
N LEU A 161 -16.60 -7.02 -3.47
CA LEU A 161 -15.28 -7.31 -4.04
C LEU A 161 -15.27 -8.63 -4.81
N LYS A 162 -15.94 -9.67 -4.29
CA LYS A 162 -16.01 -10.99 -4.94
C LYS A 162 -16.86 -10.95 -6.20
N SER A 163 -18.05 -10.37 -6.15
CA SER A 163 -19.04 -10.44 -7.23
C SER A 163 -18.87 -9.38 -8.33
N LYS A 164 -18.38 -8.18 -8.01
CA LYS A 164 -18.24 -7.08 -8.98
C LYS A 164 -16.97 -7.20 -9.82
N PRO A 165 -16.92 -6.53 -10.99
CA PRO A 165 -15.72 -6.51 -11.84
C PRO A 165 -14.50 -5.91 -11.13
N LEU A 166 -13.31 -6.16 -11.67
CA LEU A 166 -12.05 -5.63 -11.12
C LEU A 166 -12.05 -4.09 -11.07
N SER A 167 -12.74 -3.43 -12.00
CA SER A 167 -12.92 -1.97 -12.03
C SER A 167 -13.53 -1.43 -10.74
N TYR A 168 -14.48 -2.15 -10.10
CA TYR A 168 -15.05 -1.75 -8.82
C TYR A 168 -13.98 -1.67 -7.73
N ALA A 169 -13.18 -2.72 -7.57
CA ALA A 169 -12.12 -2.70 -6.56
C ALA A 169 -11.05 -1.63 -6.87
N ALA A 170 -10.74 -1.41 -8.16
CA ALA A 170 -9.82 -0.36 -8.60
C ALA A 170 -10.37 1.04 -8.32
N SER A 171 -11.67 1.28 -8.55
CA SER A 171 -12.31 2.58 -8.30
C SER A 171 -12.30 2.95 -6.82
N ARG A 172 -12.52 1.98 -5.91
CA ARG A 172 -12.40 2.19 -4.45
C ARG A 172 -11.00 2.63 -4.02
N ILE A 173 -9.97 2.18 -4.72
CA ILE A 173 -8.58 2.60 -4.47
C ILE A 173 -8.34 3.98 -5.09
N HIS A 174 -8.84 4.19 -6.30
CA HIS A 174 -8.75 5.46 -7.02
C HIS A 174 -9.37 6.62 -6.25
N GLU A 175 -10.62 6.48 -5.80
CA GLU A 175 -11.35 7.48 -5.02
C GLU A 175 -10.57 7.90 -3.77
N THR A 176 -10.01 6.92 -3.04
CA THR A 176 -9.16 7.19 -1.87
C THR A 176 -7.89 7.94 -2.27
N LEU A 177 -7.20 7.52 -3.33
CA LEU A 177 -5.96 8.16 -3.79
C LEU A 177 -6.16 9.57 -4.32
N VAL A 178 -7.28 9.84 -4.99
CA VAL A 178 -7.67 11.18 -5.47
C VAL A 178 -7.94 12.11 -4.29
N ARG A 179 -8.65 11.62 -3.26
CA ARG A 179 -8.94 12.39 -2.03
C ARG A 179 -7.70 12.77 -1.23
N MET A 180 -6.57 12.08 -1.40
CA MET A 180 -5.32 12.39 -0.71
C MET A 180 -4.54 13.55 -1.34
N ASP A 181 -5.22 14.68 -1.49
CA ASP A 181 -4.66 15.95 -1.95
C ASP A 181 -3.94 16.71 -0.83
N ASN A 182 -3.44 17.91 -1.13
CA ASN A 182 -2.72 18.74 -0.17
C ASN A 182 -3.51 18.95 1.13
N ASP A 183 -4.78 19.31 1.02
CA ASP A 183 -5.58 19.72 2.17
C ASP A 183 -5.90 18.51 3.05
N TYR A 184 -6.17 17.35 2.45
CA TYR A 184 -6.35 16.11 3.20
C TYR A 184 -5.08 15.69 3.94
N LEU A 185 -3.90 15.77 3.29
CA LEU A 185 -2.62 15.43 3.92
C LEU A 185 -2.26 16.41 5.05
N ARG A 186 -2.44 17.72 4.84
CA ARG A 186 -2.23 18.75 5.87
C ARG A 186 -3.17 18.56 7.05
N SER A 187 -4.43 18.24 6.77
CA SER A 187 -5.41 17.92 7.79
C SER A 187 -5.05 16.66 8.58
N SER A 188 -4.34 15.69 7.99
CA SER A 188 -3.85 14.53 8.73
C SER A 188 -2.75 14.92 9.72
N VAL A 189 -1.86 15.84 9.36
CA VAL A 189 -0.85 16.38 10.28
C VAL A 189 -1.53 17.08 11.45
N ASP A 190 -2.49 17.96 11.17
CA ASP A 190 -3.23 18.69 12.20
C ASP A 190 -3.98 17.74 13.14
N TYR A 191 -4.61 16.71 12.59
CA TYR A 191 -5.32 15.70 13.38
C TYR A 191 -4.38 14.96 14.33
N LEU A 192 -3.20 14.54 13.84
CA LEU A 192 -2.22 13.80 14.63
C LEU A 192 -1.63 14.64 15.77
N GLU A 193 -1.40 15.93 15.54
CA GLU A 193 -0.90 16.87 16.55
C GLU A 193 -1.96 17.21 17.62
N GLN A 194 -3.24 17.04 17.30
CA GLN A 194 -4.34 17.22 18.25
C GLN A 194 -4.63 15.98 19.10
N LEU A 195 -4.07 14.81 18.77
CA LEU A 195 -4.27 13.61 19.56
C LEU A 195 -3.64 13.77 20.95
N PRO A 196 -4.36 13.42 22.04
CA PRO A 196 -3.77 13.40 23.38
C PRO A 196 -2.55 12.47 23.47
N GLU A 197 -2.58 11.36 22.73
CA GLU A 197 -1.45 10.47 22.54
C GLU A 197 -1.29 10.03 21.09
N ILE A 198 -0.15 10.36 20.48
CA ILE A 198 0.21 9.96 19.11
C ILE A 198 0.30 8.43 18.94
N SER A 199 0.57 7.71 20.04
CA SER A 199 0.63 6.24 20.08
C SER A 199 -0.70 5.61 19.62
N ALA A 200 -1.81 6.31 19.84
CA ALA A 200 -3.15 5.93 19.44
C ALA A 200 -3.44 6.12 17.94
N ALA A 201 -2.44 6.53 17.14
CA ALA A 201 -2.47 6.49 15.67
C ALA A 201 -1.48 5.49 15.07
N ALA A 202 -0.70 4.79 15.91
CA ALA A 202 0.34 3.86 15.47
C ALA A 202 -0.23 2.70 14.63
N TYR A 203 0.64 2.06 13.85
CA TYR A 203 0.26 0.85 13.11
C TYR A 203 -0.08 -0.27 14.10
N ALA A 204 -1.23 -0.90 13.89
CA ALA A 204 -1.73 -1.97 14.73
C ALA A 204 -1.71 -3.30 13.94
N PRO A 205 -1.38 -4.45 14.55
CA PRO A 205 -1.40 -5.75 13.87
C PRO A 205 -2.73 -6.02 13.13
N GLN A 206 -3.86 -5.59 13.71
CA GLN A 206 -5.22 -5.73 13.19
C GLN A 206 -5.44 -5.07 11.81
N MET A 207 -4.57 -4.14 11.41
CA MET A 207 -4.61 -3.54 10.07
C MET A 207 -4.23 -4.54 8.96
N HIS A 208 -3.58 -5.65 9.33
CA HIS A 208 -3.08 -6.67 8.40
C HIS A 208 -3.88 -7.96 8.50
N MET A 209 -4.50 -8.23 9.65
CA MET A 209 -5.24 -9.47 9.89
C MET A 209 -6.54 -9.50 9.09
N SER A 210 -6.93 -10.69 8.62
CA SER A 210 -8.24 -10.93 8.02
C SER A 210 -9.38 -10.27 8.84
N PRO A 211 -10.31 -9.55 8.19
CA PRO A 211 -10.48 -9.42 6.74
C PRO A 211 -9.61 -8.34 6.09
N ASN A 212 -8.83 -7.57 6.85
CA ASN A 212 -8.02 -6.45 6.37
C ASN A 212 -6.75 -6.90 5.64
N PHE A 213 -6.17 -5.99 4.88
CA PHE A 213 -4.96 -6.25 4.10
C PHE A 213 -4.11 -4.98 3.97
N THR A 214 -2.79 -5.13 3.83
CA THR A 214 -1.88 -3.99 3.59
C THR A 214 -1.00 -4.22 2.38
N ILE A 215 -0.93 -3.23 1.50
CA ILE A 215 -0.05 -3.25 0.32
C ILE A 215 0.91 -2.06 0.39
N THR A 216 2.20 -2.32 0.23
CA THR A 216 3.24 -1.28 0.16
C THR A 216 3.92 -1.32 -1.19
N SER A 217 3.88 -0.19 -1.92
CA SER A 217 4.60 -0.08 -3.20
C SER A 217 6.01 0.49 -2.98
N TRP A 218 7.01 -0.30 -3.32
CA TRP A 218 8.42 0.11 -3.43
C TRP A 218 8.86 0.24 -4.89
N VAL A 219 7.91 0.32 -5.82
CA VAL A 219 8.20 0.50 -7.25
C VAL A 219 9.02 1.77 -7.51
N ARG A 220 8.81 2.85 -6.75
CA ARG A 220 9.62 4.09 -6.89
C ARG A 220 10.83 4.15 -5.98
N PHE A 221 11.10 3.10 -5.20
CA PHE A 221 12.28 3.06 -4.35
C PHE A 221 13.52 2.76 -5.23
N PRO A 222 14.58 3.59 -5.19
CA PRO A 222 15.72 3.48 -6.11
C PRO A 222 16.74 2.45 -5.64
N SER A 223 16.29 1.28 -5.18
CA SER A 223 17.18 0.24 -4.65
C SER A 223 18.07 -0.38 -5.71
N TYR A 224 17.56 -0.62 -6.91
CA TYR A 224 18.35 -1.18 -8.02
C TYR A 224 19.29 -0.17 -8.69
N ASP A 225 19.22 1.10 -8.29
CA ASP A 225 20.10 2.17 -8.78
C ASP A 225 21.38 2.31 -7.93
N THR A 226 21.43 1.63 -6.77
CA THR A 226 22.58 1.68 -5.85
C THR A 226 23.74 0.83 -6.38
N ASP A 227 24.91 1.41 -6.63
CA ASP A 227 26.11 0.65 -7.06
C ASP A 227 27.32 1.04 -6.21
N PHE A 228 27.87 0.08 -5.46
CA PHE A 228 29.02 0.28 -4.58
C PHE A 228 30.38 0.09 -5.28
N GLY A 229 30.40 -0.14 -6.59
CA GLY A 229 31.61 -0.41 -7.38
C GLY A 229 31.71 -1.85 -7.88
N TRP A 230 30.73 -2.70 -7.55
CA TRP A 230 30.68 -4.12 -7.98
C TRP A 230 29.42 -4.43 -8.78
N GLY A 231 28.69 -3.40 -9.21
CA GLY A 231 27.46 -3.52 -9.96
C GLY A 231 26.20 -3.32 -9.11
N ARG A 232 25.06 -3.32 -9.80
CA ARG A 232 23.73 -3.08 -9.22
C ARG A 232 23.18 -4.32 -8.50
N PRO A 233 22.29 -4.15 -7.50
CA PRO A 233 21.65 -5.26 -6.82
C PRO A 233 20.91 -6.19 -7.78
N VAL A 234 21.05 -7.50 -7.57
CA VAL A 234 20.28 -8.52 -8.30
C VAL A 234 18.93 -8.83 -7.63
N TYR A 235 18.79 -8.48 -6.34
CA TYR A 235 17.59 -8.69 -5.55
C TYR A 235 17.45 -7.63 -4.46
N MET A 236 16.21 -7.24 -4.17
CA MET A 236 15.85 -6.38 -3.04
C MET A 236 14.49 -6.83 -2.51
N GLY A 237 14.36 -7.02 -1.19
CA GLY A 237 13.13 -7.49 -0.55
C GLY A 237 12.95 -6.94 0.86
N PRO A 238 11.79 -7.18 1.49
CA PRO A 238 11.56 -6.78 2.88
C PRO A 238 12.33 -7.71 3.83
N GLY A 239 12.83 -7.17 4.95
CA GLY A 239 13.61 -7.94 5.93
C GLY A 239 12.79 -8.94 6.76
N ASP A 240 11.56 -8.57 7.15
CA ASP A 240 10.63 -9.46 7.86
C ASP A 240 9.21 -9.31 7.29
N LEU A 241 8.64 -10.43 6.84
CA LEU A 241 7.27 -10.54 6.33
C LEU A 241 6.48 -11.65 7.04
N ARG A 242 6.80 -11.99 8.28
CA ARG A 242 6.14 -13.07 9.04
C ARG A 242 4.74 -12.71 9.56
N LEU A 243 4.22 -11.53 9.21
CA LEU A 243 2.85 -11.14 9.51
C LEU A 243 1.97 -11.35 8.28
N GLU A 244 0.93 -12.14 8.46
CA GLU A 244 -0.14 -12.38 7.50
C GLU A 244 -0.77 -11.07 7.00
N GLY A 245 -1.25 -11.09 5.75
CA GLY A 245 -2.03 -9.99 5.16
C GLY A 245 -1.21 -8.77 4.73
N LYS A 246 0.04 -9.02 4.36
CA LYS A 246 0.96 -8.00 3.83
C LYS A 246 1.42 -8.37 2.43
N ALA A 247 1.44 -7.39 1.54
CA ALA A 247 2.14 -7.50 0.27
C ALA A 247 3.03 -6.28 -0.01
N TYR A 248 4.13 -6.52 -0.70
CA TYR A 248 5.04 -5.51 -1.21
C TYR A 248 5.18 -5.62 -2.72
N ILE A 249 5.06 -4.51 -3.43
CA ILE A 249 5.21 -4.45 -4.89
C ILE A 249 6.53 -3.77 -5.23
N PHE A 250 7.34 -4.43 -6.05
CA PHE A 250 8.69 -4.00 -6.44
C PHE A 250 8.81 -3.85 -7.94
N ARG A 251 9.69 -2.97 -8.40
CA ARG A 251 10.24 -3.08 -9.76
C ARG A 251 10.96 -4.41 -9.90
N ASN A 252 10.88 -5.03 -11.06
CA ASN A 252 11.77 -6.13 -11.38
C ASN A 252 13.19 -5.60 -11.65
N ALA A 253 14.22 -6.30 -11.18
CA ALA A 253 15.62 -5.95 -11.37
C ALA A 253 16.00 -5.82 -12.87
N GLN A 254 15.34 -6.61 -13.73
CA GLN A 254 15.55 -6.61 -15.18
C GLN A 254 14.97 -5.39 -15.90
N ASN A 255 14.13 -4.58 -15.21
CA ASN A 255 13.47 -3.39 -15.77
C ASN A 255 12.73 -3.60 -17.10
N ASN A 256 12.21 -4.81 -17.35
CA ASN A 256 11.45 -5.17 -18.56
C ASN A 256 9.95 -4.79 -18.48
N GLY A 257 9.57 -3.94 -17.53
CA GLY A 257 8.19 -3.55 -17.27
C GLY A 257 7.37 -4.54 -16.43
N SER A 258 7.94 -5.68 -16.04
CA SER A 258 7.31 -6.56 -15.06
C SER A 258 7.50 -6.04 -13.63
N VAL A 259 6.64 -6.52 -12.74
CA VAL A 259 6.72 -6.22 -11.30
C VAL A 259 6.84 -7.52 -10.51
N ARG A 260 7.50 -7.44 -9.36
CA ARG A 260 7.57 -8.54 -8.40
C ARG A 260 6.70 -8.20 -7.20
N ILE A 261 5.92 -9.16 -6.73
CA ILE A 261 5.11 -9.06 -5.53
C ILE A 261 5.70 -10.03 -4.50
N THR A 262 5.97 -9.55 -3.28
CA THR A 262 6.17 -10.45 -2.14
C THR A 262 4.93 -10.36 -1.27
N ILE A 263 4.25 -11.48 -1.06
CA ILE A 263 3.00 -11.55 -0.29
C ILE A 263 3.12 -12.59 0.83
N ALA A 264 2.56 -12.29 1.98
CA ALA A 264 2.43 -13.20 3.11
C ALA A 264 0.95 -13.47 3.43
N LEU A 265 0.58 -14.74 3.40
CA LEU A 265 -0.74 -15.26 3.78
C LEU A 265 -0.57 -16.49 4.66
N GLN A 266 -1.62 -16.93 5.35
CA GLN A 266 -1.61 -18.26 5.95
C GLN A 266 -1.37 -19.31 4.86
N SER A 267 -0.60 -20.35 5.16
CA SER A 267 -0.24 -21.39 4.19
C SER A 267 -1.46 -22.00 3.51
N SER A 268 -2.56 -22.21 4.27
CA SER A 268 -3.86 -22.70 3.77
C SER A 268 -4.50 -21.81 2.72
N HIS A 269 -4.25 -20.49 2.76
CA HIS A 269 -4.82 -19.53 1.82
C HIS A 269 -3.91 -19.26 0.62
N MET A 270 -2.61 -19.50 0.74
CA MET A 270 -1.65 -19.12 -0.30
C MET A 270 -1.83 -19.89 -1.61
N GLU A 271 -2.14 -21.18 -1.55
CA GLU A 271 -2.33 -22.01 -2.75
C GLU A 271 -3.55 -21.53 -3.55
N VAL A 272 -4.68 -21.33 -2.87
CA VAL A 272 -5.91 -20.78 -3.48
C VAL A 272 -5.65 -19.37 -4.02
N PHE A 273 -4.90 -18.54 -3.29
CA PHE A 273 -4.53 -17.21 -3.73
C PHE A 273 -3.73 -17.24 -5.03
N GLU A 274 -2.67 -18.04 -5.12
CA GLU A 274 -1.81 -18.12 -6.30
C GLU A 274 -2.59 -18.60 -7.53
N GLU A 275 -3.45 -19.61 -7.35
CA GLU A 275 -4.32 -20.11 -8.42
C GLU A 275 -5.24 -19.01 -8.96
N LEU A 276 -5.99 -18.35 -8.07
CA LEU A 276 -6.90 -17.25 -8.44
C LEU A 276 -6.13 -16.10 -9.12
N PHE A 277 -5.01 -15.71 -8.51
CA PHE A 277 -4.21 -14.57 -8.94
C PHE A 277 -3.71 -14.73 -10.38
N PHE A 278 -3.20 -15.91 -10.73
CA PHE A 278 -2.70 -16.16 -12.08
C PHE A 278 -3.80 -16.54 -13.07
N ASN A 279 -4.87 -17.23 -12.66
CA ASN A 279 -6.00 -17.52 -13.53
C ASN A 279 -6.61 -16.25 -14.13
N ASP A 280 -6.74 -15.20 -13.32
CA ASP A 280 -7.31 -13.93 -13.74
C ASP A 280 -6.40 -13.08 -14.62
N CYS A 281 -5.09 -13.33 -14.64
CA CYS A 281 -4.16 -12.62 -15.52
C CYS A 281 -3.54 -13.50 -16.61
N LYS A 282 -4.14 -14.68 -16.88
CA LYS A 282 -3.74 -15.55 -18.00
C LYS A 282 -3.74 -14.76 -19.31
N VAL A 283 -2.59 -14.78 -19.99
CA VAL A 283 -2.45 -14.24 -21.35
C VAL A 283 -2.99 -15.31 -22.30
N SER A 284 -4.00 -14.97 -23.10
CA SER A 284 -4.52 -15.88 -24.14
C SER A 284 -3.38 -16.22 -25.09
N THR A 285 -3.00 -17.49 -25.15
CA THR A 285 -2.14 -18.01 -26.22
C THR A 285 -3.00 -18.13 -27.48
N ALA A 286 -2.74 -17.27 -28.46
CA ALA A 286 -3.30 -17.38 -29.80
C ALA A 286 -2.75 -18.60 -30.54
#